data_AF-A0A0A8YIX7-F1
#
_entry.id   AF-A0A0A8YIX7-F1
#
_cell.length_a   1.000
_cell.length_b   1.000
_cell.length_c   1.000
_cell.angle_alpha   90.00
_cell.angle_beta   90.00
_cell.angle_gamma   90.00
#
_symmetry.space_group_name_H-M   'P 1'
#
loop_
_entity.id
_entity.type
_entity.pdbx_description
1 polymer ?
#
loop_
_entity_poly.entity_id
_entity_poly.type
_entity_poly.pdbx_seq_one_letter_code
_entity_poly.pdbx_strand_id
1 'polypeptide(L)'
;MLFSEDPVERHIGATLVYMGGGSKFCLVQCISIEHDDSVDEINDSKPEDKDATRRTRFLFRLTTFSLKYDKNGDLTTGNSRRVRNYKVPNESTEFLLKNPVAFWM
;
A
#
# COMPACT_ATOMS: atom_id res chain seq x y z
N MET A 1 11.82 -4.40 7.23
CA MET A 1 10.59 -3.90 7.89
C MET A 1 9.34 -4.17 7.05
N LEU A 2 8.17 -4.34 7.68
CA LEU A 2 6.88 -4.57 7.00
C LEU A 2 6.39 -3.33 6.23
N PHE A 3 6.66 -2.14 6.76
CA PHE A 3 6.31 -0.84 6.16
C PHE A 3 7.44 -0.33 5.27
N SER A 4 7.12 0.65 4.41
CA SER A 4 8.13 1.37 3.64
C SER A 4 8.96 2.27 4.54
N GLU A 5 10.21 2.46 4.16
CA GLU A 5 11.10 3.50 4.72
C GLU A 5 11.38 4.60 3.68
N ASP A 6 10.78 4.50 2.49
CA ASP A 6 10.94 5.51 1.45
C ASP A 6 10.27 6.83 1.89
N PRO A 7 11.03 7.94 2.01
CA PRO A 7 10.49 9.22 2.46
C PRO A 7 9.48 9.84 1.48
N VAL A 8 9.46 9.40 0.23
CA VAL A 8 8.49 9.85 -0.78
C VAL A 8 7.12 9.19 -0.57
N GLU A 9 7.09 8.04 0.11
CA GLU A 9 5.86 7.31 0.38
C GLU A 9 5.25 7.69 1.72
N ARG A 10 4.06 8.27 1.69
CA ARG A 10 3.30 8.56 2.91
C ARG A 10 2.29 7.45 3.18
N HIS A 11 2.31 6.91 4.40
CA HIS A 11 1.35 5.92 4.84
C HIS A 11 -0.02 6.55 5.14
N ILE A 12 -1.08 5.96 4.59
CA ILE A 12 -2.47 6.44 4.75
C ILE A 12 -3.26 5.53 5.69
N GLY A 13 -3.16 4.22 5.49
CA GLY A 13 -3.97 3.24 6.21
C GLY A 13 -3.46 1.82 6.00
N ALA A 14 -3.84 0.90 6.90
CA ALA A 14 -3.47 -0.50 6.76
C ALA A 14 -4.48 -1.43 7.42
N THR A 15 -4.53 -2.66 6.94
CA THR A 15 -5.29 -3.76 7.53
C THR A 15 -4.50 -5.06 7.41
N LEU A 16 -4.54 -5.86 8.46
CA LEU A 16 -3.92 -7.19 8.48
C LEU A 16 -4.99 -8.25 8.20
N VAL A 17 -4.76 -9.08 7.19
CA VAL A 17 -5.68 -10.12 6.74
C VAL A 17 -5.07 -11.49 7.01
N TYR A 18 -5.80 -12.34 7.73
CA TYR A 18 -5.43 -13.75 7.90
C TYR A 18 -5.77 -14.54 6.63
N MET A 19 -4.81 -15.29 6.09
CA MET A 19 -4.94 -16.01 4.81
C MET A 19 -5.10 -17.52 4.99
N GLY A 20 -5.32 -17.99 6.22
CA GLY A 20 -5.35 -19.43 6.52
C GLY A 20 -3.95 -20.06 6.60
N GLY A 21 -3.91 -21.40 6.67
CA GLY A 21 -2.65 -22.14 6.68
C GLY A 21 -1.78 -21.94 7.94
N GLY A 22 -2.41 -21.67 9.09
CA GLY A 22 -1.80 -21.68 10.41
C GLY A 22 -1.07 -20.40 10.81
N SER A 23 -0.35 -19.76 9.89
CA SER A 23 0.40 -18.54 10.21
C SER A 23 0.60 -17.57 9.04
N LYS A 24 -0.17 -17.69 7.95
CA LYS A 24 -0.04 -16.81 6.78
C LYS A 24 -0.93 -15.59 6.93
N PHE A 25 -0.34 -14.41 6.70
CA PHE A 25 -1.02 -13.13 6.76
C PHE A 25 -0.65 -12.27 5.56
N CYS A 26 -1.55 -11.35 5.21
CA CYS A 26 -1.30 -10.27 4.27
C CYS A 26 -1.50 -8.94 4.98
N LEU A 27 -0.46 -8.11 5.04
CA LEU A 27 -0.61 -6.71 5.39
C LEU A 27 -0.99 -5.95 4.11
N VAL A 28 -2.18 -5.37 4.10
CA VAL A 28 -2.67 -4.50 3.04
C VAL A 28 -2.48 -3.07 3.50
N GLN A 29 -1.65 -2.31 2.79
CA GLN A 29 -1.36 -0.92 3.12
C GLN A 29 -1.83 -0.03 1.99
N CYS A 30 -2.39 1.12 2.32
CA CYS A 30 -2.58 2.23 1.40
C CYS A 30 -1.46 3.25 1.63
N ILE A 31 -0.72 3.57 0.57
CA ILE A 31 0.32 4.60 0.57
C ILE A 31 0.00 5.64 -0.49
N SER A 32 0.44 6.88 -0.27
CA SER A 32 0.38 7.96 -1.24
C SER A 32 1.78 8.37 -1.67
N ILE A 33 1.92 8.66 -2.96
CA ILE A 33 3.15 9.18 -3.57
C ILE A 33 2.82 10.54 -4.15
N GLU A 34 3.52 11.57 -3.69
CA GLU A 34 3.47 12.89 -4.30
C GLU A 34 4.35 12.88 -5.56
N HIS A 35 3.78 13.20 -6.72
CA HIS A 35 4.57 13.47 -7.91
C HIS A 35 4.90 14.97 -7.98
N ASP A 36 6.16 15.26 -8.25
CA ASP A 36 6.56 16.54 -8.82
C ASP A 36 6.29 16.43 -10.33
N ASP A 37 5.53 17.35 -10.92
CA ASP A 37 4.98 17.25 -12.28
C ASP A 37 6.03 17.39 -13.41
N SER A 38 7.29 17.02 -13.16
CA SER A 38 8.43 17.34 -14.04
C SER A 38 8.86 16.23 -15.01
N VAL A 39 8.22 15.04 -15.09
CA VAL A 39 8.79 13.94 -15.90
C VAL A 39 7.84 13.03 -16.72
N ASP A 40 6.52 13.22 -16.78
CA ASP A 40 5.68 12.38 -17.65
C ASP A 40 4.96 13.19 -18.75
N GLU A 41 5.69 13.52 -19.83
CA GLU A 41 5.10 13.82 -21.13
C GLU A 41 4.51 12.53 -21.75
N ILE A 42 3.21 12.29 -21.59
CA ILE A 42 2.37 11.71 -22.66
C ILE A 42 0.99 12.37 -22.61
N ASN A 43 0.71 13.13 -23.67
CA ASN A 43 -0.55 13.81 -23.97
C ASN A 43 -1.80 12.91 -23.80
N ASP A 44 -2.79 13.41 -23.07
CA ASP A 44 -4.12 13.60 -23.66
C ASP A 44 -4.91 14.73 -22.96
N SER A 45 -5.10 15.82 -23.71
CA SER A 45 -6.25 16.75 -23.65
C SER A 45 -6.56 17.61 -22.39
N LYS A 46 -5.93 18.80 -22.34
CA LYS A 46 -6.40 20.19 -22.02
C LYS A 46 -7.08 20.59 -20.69
N PRO A 47 -6.96 21.89 -20.29
CA PRO A 47 -6.83 22.29 -18.88
C PRO A 47 -7.89 23.30 -18.42
N GLU A 48 -8.73 22.96 -17.44
CA GLU A 48 -9.53 23.95 -16.69
C GLU A 48 -9.80 23.43 -15.26
N ASP A 49 -8.91 23.73 -14.32
CA ASP A 49 -9.27 24.51 -13.13
C ASP A 49 -8.02 24.89 -12.32
N LYS A 50 -8.05 26.07 -11.72
CA LYS A 50 -6.92 26.63 -10.96
C LYS A 50 -6.86 26.03 -9.56
N ASP A 51 -6.24 24.86 -9.45
CA ASP A 51 -5.43 24.51 -8.29
C ASP A 51 -4.35 23.55 -8.76
N ALA A 52 -3.09 23.96 -8.69
CA ALA A 52 -1.95 23.09 -8.96
C ALA A 52 -1.75 22.12 -7.77
N THR A 53 -2.81 21.38 -7.42
CA THR A 53 -2.75 20.34 -6.42
C THR A 53 -1.91 19.23 -7.02
N ARG A 54 -0.66 19.10 -6.55
CA ARG A 54 0.23 17.97 -6.82
C ARG A 54 -0.60 16.69 -6.97
N ARG A 55 -0.54 16.03 -8.14
CA ARG A 55 -1.34 14.82 -8.39
C ARG A 55 -0.85 13.70 -7.47
N THR A 56 -1.51 13.57 -6.33
CA THR A 56 -1.25 12.50 -5.35
C THR A 56 -1.75 11.18 -5.92
N ARG A 57 -0.84 10.20 -6.09
CA ARG A 57 -1.20 8.84 -6.51
C ARG A 57 -1.27 7.94 -5.29
N PHE A 58 -2.31 7.11 -5.20
CA PHE A 58 -2.44 6.11 -4.13
C PHE A 58 -2.13 4.70 -4.67
N LEU A 59 -1.43 3.90 -3.85
CA LEU A 59 -1.12 2.51 -4.14
C LEU A 59 -1.55 1.62 -2.97
N PHE A 60 -2.09 0.44 -3.29
CA PHE A 60 -2.20 -0.66 -2.33
C PHE A 60 -0.95 -1.53 -2.38
N ARG A 61 -0.21 -1.56 -1.28
CA ARG A 61 0.91 -2.48 -1.08
C ARG A 61 0.45 -3.69 -0.28
N LEU A 62 0.49 -4.85 -0.92
CA LEU A 62 0.20 -6.14 -0.30
C LEU A 62 1.52 -6.80 0.07
N THR A 63 1.74 -7.00 1.37
CA THR A 63 2.86 -7.76 1.89
C THR A 63 2.35 -9.05 2.50
N THR A 64 2.54 -10.17 1.78
CA THR A 64 2.23 -11.51 2.29
C THR A 64 3.44 -12.08 3.03
N PHE A 65 3.21 -12.60 4.23
CA PHE A 65 4.25 -13.20 5.07
C PHE A 65 3.69 -14.28 5.98
N SER A 66 4.58 -15.09 6.55
CA SER A 66 4.23 -16.03 7.62
C SER A 66 4.69 -15.49 8.97
N LEU A 67 3.99 -15.82 10.05
CA LEU A 67 4.45 -15.56 11.41
C LEU A 67 5.18 -16.79 11.98
N LYS A 68 6.19 -16.55 12.81
CA LYS A 68 6.90 -17.58 13.59
C LYS A 68 7.39 -17.00 14.91
N TYR A 69 7.53 -17.84 15.92
CA TYR A 69 8.26 -17.46 17.13
C TYR A 69 9.76 -17.64 16.92
N ASP A 70 10.56 -16.70 17.44
CA ASP A 70 12.00 -16.87 17.50
C ASP A 70 12.44 -17.62 18.77
N LYS A 71 13.75 -17.76 18.96
CA LYS A 71 14.34 -18.48 20.10
C LYS A 71 14.05 -17.82 21.47
N ASN A 72 13.69 -16.54 21.48
CA ASN A 72 13.33 -15.80 22.69
C ASN A 72 11.83 -15.88 22.99
N GLY A 73 11.04 -16.47 22.07
CA GLY A 73 9.59 -16.49 22.15
C GLY A 73 8.93 -15.23 21.57
N ASP A 74 9.69 -14.39 20.86
CA ASP A 74 9.15 -13.19 20.23
C ASP A 74 8.48 -13.54 18.90
N LEU A 75 7.33 -12.93 18.62
CA LEU A 75 6.62 -13.12 17.37
C LEU A 75 7.31 -12.33 16.25
N THR A 76 7.82 -13.05 15.25
CA THR A 76 8.56 -12.47 14.13
C THR A 76 7.91 -12.82 12.80
N THR A 77 8.26 -12.05 11.76
CA THR A 77 7.96 -12.45 10.38
C THR A 77 8.92 -13.57 9.97
N GLY A 78 8.37 -14.64 9.44
CA GLY A 78 9.11 -15.73 8.82
C GLY A 78 9.89 -15.30 7.57
N ASN A 79 10.62 -16.24 6.99
CA ASN A 79 11.51 -15.97 5.85
C ASN A 79 10.74 -15.82 4.52
N SER A 80 9.44 -16.13 4.51
CA SER A 80 8.55 -15.92 3.37
C SER A 80 8.02 -14.50 3.39
N ARG A 81 8.45 -13.68 2.43
CA ARG A 81 7.85 -12.37 2.15
C ARG A 81 7.64 -12.19 0.66
N ARG A 82 6.43 -11.81 0.27
CA ARG A 82 6.09 -11.39 -1.09
C ARG A 82 5.41 -10.03 -1.04
N VAL A 83 5.92 -9.07 -1.80
CA VAL A 83 5.38 -7.72 -1.88
C VAL A 83 4.82 -7.50 -3.28
N ARG A 84 3.63 -6.90 -3.37
CA ARG A 84 3.01 -6.48 -4.63
C ARG A 84 2.37 -5.10 -4.44
N ASN A 85 2.44 -4.26 -5.45
CA ASN A 85 1.81 -2.93 -5.45
C ASN A 85 0.74 -2.89 -6.52
N TYR A 86 -0.40 -2.28 -6.20
CA TYR A 86 -1.55 -2.10 -7.09
C TYR A 86 -1.97 -0.65 -7.09
N LYS A 87 -2.28 -0.10 -8.27
CA LYS A 87 -2.82 1.26 -8.38
C LYS A 87 -4.22 1.30 -7.78
N VAL A 88 -4.48 2.30 -6.96
CA VAL A 88 -5.81 2.55 -6.40
C VAL A 88 -6.67 3.25 -7.46
N PRO A 89 -7.92 2.81 -7.69
CA PRO A 89 -8.86 3.52 -8.57
C PRO A 89 -9.11 4.95 -8.10
N ASN A 90 -9.26 5.88 -9.04
CA ASN A 90 -9.45 7.30 -8.73
C ASN A 90 -10.76 7.57 -7.97
N GLU A 91 -11.74 6.68 -8.11
CA GLU A 91 -13.08 6.75 -7.51
C GLU A 91 -13.10 6.19 -6.07
N SER A 92 -11.95 5.81 -5.52
CA SER A 92 -11.85 5.24 -4.17
C SER A 92 -12.18 6.31 -3.12
N THR A 93 -13.03 5.94 -2.15
CA THR A 93 -13.38 6.84 -1.05
C THR A 93 -12.25 6.95 -0.04
N GLU A 94 -12.15 8.09 0.66
CA GLU A 94 -11.19 8.29 1.75
C GLU A 94 -11.27 7.17 2.81
N PHE A 95 -12.48 6.65 3.04
CA PHE A 95 -12.70 5.53 3.95
C PHE A 95 -11.95 4.27 3.52
N LEU A 96 -11.97 3.91 2.23
CA LEU A 96 -11.24 2.75 1.69
C LEU A 96 -9.72 2.95 1.71
N LEU A 97 -9.25 4.20 1.60
CA LEU A 97 -7.82 4.51 1.72
C LEU A 97 -7.33 4.32 3.17
N LYS A 98 -8.12 4.79 4.15
CA LYS A 98 -7.78 4.64 5.58
C LYS A 98 -7.95 3.20 6.09
N ASN A 99 -8.94 2.49 5.55
CA ASN A 99 -9.29 1.12 5.96
C ASN A 99 -9.30 0.18 4.74
N PRO A 100 -8.12 -0.13 4.16
CA PRO A 100 -8.07 -0.97 2.97
C PRO A 100 -8.57 -2.38 3.28
N VAL A 101 -9.59 -2.84 2.56
CA VAL A 101 -10.17 -4.18 2.73
C VAL A 101 -9.65 -5.12 1.67
N ALA A 102 -9.23 -6.31 2.07
CA ALA A 102 -9.00 -7.42 1.16
C ALA A 102 -9.55 -8.71 1.77
N PHE A 103 -9.98 -9.61 0.90
CA PHE A 103 -10.40 -10.96 1.26
C PHE A 103 -9.49 -11.96 0.55
N TRP A 104 -9.24 -13.08 1.21
CA TRP A 104 -8.50 -14.19 0.63
C TRP A 104 -9.50 -15.18 0.00
N MET A 105 -9.25 -15.58 -1.24
CA MET A 105 -10.01 -16.60 -1.98
C MET A 105 -9.18 -17.85 -2.20
#